data_AF-A0A1N6EJ63-F1
#
_entry.id   AF-A0A1N6EJ63-F1
#
_cell.length_a   1.000
_cell.length_b   1.000
_cell.length_c   1.000
_cell.angle_alpha   90.00
_cell.angle_beta   90.00
_cell.angle_gamma   90.00
#
_symmetry.space_group_name_H-M   'P 1'
#
loop_
_entity.id
_entity.type
_entity.pdbx_description
1 polymer ?
#
loop_
_entity_poly.entity_id
_entity_poly.type
_entity_poly.pdbx_seq_one_letter_code
_entity_poly.pdbx_strand_id
1 'polypeptide(L)' 'MCLTTEALYLFLSLMPAELLDLSADRVVLKAETREAHWVWNGESWCTMAPQVDADYRLDPAA' A
#
# COMPACT_ATOMS: atom_id res chain seq x y z
N MET A 1 4.07 8.23 -4.27
CA MET A 1 4.76 7.40 -5.29
C MET A 1 3.73 6.53 -5.99
N CYS A 2 3.76 6.44 -7.31
CA CYS A 2 2.83 5.61 -8.08
C CYS A 2 3.59 4.60 -8.94
N LEU A 3 2.99 3.43 -9.16
CA LEU A 3 3.53 2.33 -9.94
C LEU A 3 2.54 1.90 -11.02
N THR A 4 3.04 1.42 -12.16
CA THR A 4 2.19 0.70 -13.11
C THR A 4 1.72 -0.62 -12.49
N THR A 5 0.69 -1.23 -13.08
CA THR A 5 0.18 -2.54 -12.63
C THR A 5 1.28 -3.61 -12.70
N GLU A 6 2.09 -3.61 -13.74
CA GLU A 6 3.17 -4.58 -13.93
C GLU A 6 4.27 -4.39 -12.88
N ALA A 7 4.65 -3.14 -12.61
CA ALA A 7 5.67 -2.83 -11.61
C ALA A 7 5.20 -3.22 -10.20
N LEU A 8 3.95 -2.93 -9.85
CA LEU A 8 3.38 -3.35 -8.57
C LEU A 8 3.31 -4.88 -8.50
N TYR A 9 2.83 -5.55 -9.54
CA TYR A 9 2.72 -7.01 -9.57
C TYR A 9 4.08 -7.70 -9.38
N LEU A 10 5.13 -7.21 -10.05
CA LEU A 10 6.50 -7.72 -9.86
C LEU A 10 6.94 -7.61 -8.40
N PHE A 11 6.69 -6.47 -7.76
CA PHE A 11 7.00 -6.30 -6.34
C PHE A 11 6.22 -7.28 -5.45
N LEU A 12 4.90 -7.38 -5.67
CA LEU A 12 4.02 -8.27 -4.89
C LEU A 12 4.38 -9.75 -5.06
N SER A 13 4.89 -10.16 -6.22
CA SER A 13 5.31 -11.54 -6.47
C SER A 13 6.46 -12.03 -5.59
N LEU A 14 7.21 -11.10 -4.98
CA LEU A 14 8.31 -11.40 -4.06
C LEU A 14 7.83 -11.52 -2.61
N MET A 15 6.59 -11.17 -2.31
CA MET A 15 6.04 -11.12 -0.96
C MET A 15 5.30 -12.43 -0.59
N PRO A 16 5.34 -12.86 0.68
CA PRO A 16 4.48 -13.93 1.17
C PRO A 16 3.00 -13.55 1.01
N ALA A 17 2.20 -14.45 0.42
CA ALA A 17 0.79 -14.19 0.14
C ALA A 17 -0.04 -13.88 1.39
N GLU A 18 0.34 -14.42 2.55
CA GLU A 18 -0.31 -14.17 3.84
C GLU A 18 -0.20 -12.72 4.34
N LEU A 19 0.79 -11.96 3.85
CA LEU A 19 0.97 -10.55 4.18
C LEU A 19 0.19 -9.62 3.24
N LEU A 20 -0.42 -10.16 2.19
CA LEU A 20 -1.11 -9.39 1.16
C LEU A 20 -2.63 -9.48 1.33
N ASP A 21 -3.27 -8.30 1.34
CA ASP A 21 -4.71 -8.16 1.18
C ASP A 21 -4.96 -7.45 -0.17
N LEU A 22 -5.63 -8.14 -1.09
CA LEU A 22 -5.81 -7.72 -2.47
C LEU A 22 -7.29 -7.52 -2.78
N SER A 23 -7.62 -6.34 -3.28
CA SER A 23 -8.95 -6.00 -3.80
C SER A 23 -8.84 -5.32 -5.16
N ALA A 24 -9.98 -5.06 -5.81
CA ALA A 24 -10.01 -4.51 -7.16
C ALA A 24 -9.36 -3.11 -7.27
N ASP A 25 -9.49 -2.30 -6.23
CA ASP A 25 -9.06 -0.90 -6.19
C ASP A 25 -8.02 -0.61 -5.10
N ARG A 26 -7.72 -1.58 -4.23
CA ARG A 26 -6.75 -1.42 -3.14
C ARG A 26 -5.89 -2.67 -2.91
N VAL A 27 -4.61 -2.45 -2.69
CA VAL A 27 -3.64 -3.44 -2.20
C VAL A 27 -3.10 -2.99 -0.85
N VAL A 28 -3.05 -3.91 0.11
CA VAL A 28 -2.45 -3.69 1.43
C VAL A 28 -1.39 -4.75 1.69
N LEU A 29 -0.18 -4.31 2.02
CA LEU A 29 0.90 -5.15 2.53
C LEU A 29 1.02 -4.93 4.04
N LYS A 30 0.79 -5.99 4.82
CA LYS A 30 0.85 -6.01 6.28
C LYS A 30 2.30 -6.17 6.75
N ALA A 31 3.12 -5.14 6.56
CA ALA A 31 4.50 -5.15 7.04
C ALA A 31 4.56 -4.97 8.57
N GLU A 32 5.66 -5.41 9.18
CA GLU A 32 5.80 -5.49 10.64
C GLU A 32 5.63 -4.15 11.36
N THR A 33 6.20 -3.07 10.80
CA THR A 33 6.16 -1.75 11.44
C THR A 33 4.87 -1.01 11.12
N ARG A 34 4.46 -0.99 9.85
CA ARG A 34 3.28 -0.25 9.35
C ARG A 34 2.77 -0.90 8.07
N GLU A 35 1.47 -0.81 7.85
CA GLU A 35 0.86 -1.23 6.60
C GLU A 35 1.27 -0.30 5.44
N ALA A 36 1.54 -0.89 4.28
CA ALA A 36 1.73 -0.16 3.04
C ALA A 36 0.49 -0.33 2.16
N HIS A 37 -0.09 0.78 1.71
CA HIS A 37 -1.29 0.79 0.88
C HIS A 37 -0.99 1.35 -0.50
N TRP A 38 -1.56 0.72 -1.52
CA TRP A 38 -1.67 1.23 -2.88
C TRP A 38 -3.14 1.26 -3.30
N VAL A 39 -3.56 2.37 -3.91
CA VAL A 39 -4.92 2.57 -4.43
C VAL A 39 -4.87 2.85 -5.92
N TRP A 40 -5.79 2.25 -6.67
CA TRP A 40 -5.95 2.48 -8.08
C TRP A 40 -6.62 3.84 -8.34
N ASN A 41 -6.00 4.69 -9.16
CA ASN A 41 -6.55 6.00 -9.51
C ASN A 41 -7.19 6.07 -10.91
N GLY A 42 -7.31 4.94 -11.62
CA GLY A 42 -7.75 4.89 -13.01
C GLY A 42 -6.63 4.64 -14.02
N GLU A 43 -5.37 4.89 -13.65
CA GLU A 43 -4.20 4.76 -14.52
C GLU A 43 -3.03 4.02 -13.86
N SER A 44 -2.83 4.22 -12.56
CA SER A 44 -1.71 3.66 -11.81
C SER A 44 -2.08 3.39 -10.36
N TRP A 45 -1.21 2.64 -9.68
CA TRP A 45 -1.32 2.31 -8.26
C TRP A 45 -0.50 3.29 -7.44
N CYS A 46 -1.18 4.20 -6.75
CA CYS A 46 -0.53 5.23 -5.95
C CYS A 46 -0.53 4.86 -4.47
N THR A 47 0.62 5.01 -3.82
CA THR A 47 0.71 4.80 -2.37
C THR A 47 -0.01 5.88 -1.57
N MET A 48 -0.62 5.49 -0.46
CA MET A 48 -1.19 6.40 0.54
C MET A 48 -0.21 6.76 1.67
N ALA A 49 1.07 6.45 1.52
CA ALA A 49 2.07 6.65 2.58
C ALA A 49 2.08 8.09 3.17
N PRO A 50 1.98 9.19 2.39
CA PRO A 50 1.95 10.53 2.98
C PRO A 50 0.75 10.78 3.90
N GLN A 51 -0.44 10.29 3.51
CA GLN A 51 -1.65 10.41 4.31
C GLN A 51 -1.55 9.57 5.58
N VAL A 52 -1.16 8.31 5.44
CA VAL A 52 -1.02 7.38 6.57
C VAL A 52 0.06 7.86 7.56
N ASP A 53 1.17 8.40 7.07
CA ASP A 53 2.21 8.97 7.93
C ASP A 53 1.75 10.27 8.63
N ALA A 54 0.96 11.10 7.94
CA ALA A 54 0.36 12.29 8.55
C ALA A 54 -0.66 11.90 9.63
N ASP A 55 -1.56 10.96 9.35
CA ASP A 55 -2.56 10.46 10.30
C ASP A 55 -1.88 9.91 11.55
N TYR A 56 -0.80 9.12 11.39
CA TYR A 56 -0.03 8.60 12.52
C TYR A 56 0.64 9.71 13.35
N ARG A 57 1.19 10.74 12.71
CA ARG A 57 1.83 11.87 13.44
C ARG A 57 0.83 12.75 14.18
N LEU A 58 -0.40 12.80 13.69
CA LEU A 58 -1.47 13.63 14.24
C LEU A 58 -2.37 12.87 15.22
N ASP A 59 -2.19 11.55 15.34
CA ASP A 59 -2.90 10.72 16.31
C ASP A 59 -2.42 11.05 17.73
N PRO A 60 -3.28 11.64 18.60
CA PRO A 60 -2.90 11.96 19.98
C PRO A 60 -2.71 10.73 20.87
N ALA A 61 -3.00 9.52 20.38
CA ALA A 61 -2.83 8.26 21.10
C ALA A 61 -1.68 7.38 20.58
N ALA A 62 -0.95 7.81 19.53
CA ALA A 62 0.14 7.06 18.90
C ALA A 62 1.50 7.13 19.63
#